data_AF-A0AAN0JWD4-F1
#
_entry.id   AF-A0AAN0JWD4-F1
#
_cell.length_a   1.000
_cell.length_b   1.000
_cell.length_c   1.000
_cell.angle_alpha   90.00
_cell.angle_beta   90.00
_cell.angle_gamma   90.00
#
_symmetry.space_group_name_H-M   'P 1'
#
loop_
_entity.id
_entity.type
_entity.pdbx_description
1 polymer ?
#
loop_
_entity_poly.entity_id
_entity_poly.type
_entity_poly.pdbx_seq_one_letter_code
_entity_poly.pdbx_strand_id
1 'polypeptide(L)'
;MFNLTKVILRIENERFVAVVNKSMSSKFSQLLDSAQEFLPLLPWGVEFEKDKFLRPDFTSLDVVSFASSGIPAGINIPNYDEIRQNEGFKNVSLGNVLSAASQDKRVTFLTTEDQVSLEIVYFVVAYHIDIYFNDYDEPMMFERKQPQD
;
A
#
# COMPACT_ATOMS: atom_id res chain seq x y z
N MET A 1 16.70 -5.60 34.41
CA MET A 1 17.06 -5.48 32.98
C MET A 1 16.23 -6.53 32.23
N PHE A 2 15.04 -6.16 31.76
CA PHE A 2 14.16 -7.08 31.03
C PHE A 2 14.41 -6.89 29.54
N ASN A 3 14.92 -7.93 28.90
CA ASN A 3 15.17 -7.96 27.46
C ASN A 3 13.81 -8.17 26.76
N LEU A 4 13.22 -7.09 26.24
CA LEU A 4 12.00 -7.13 25.43
C LEU A 4 12.37 -7.38 23.97
N THR A 5 12.78 -8.59 23.63
CA THR A 5 12.70 -9.04 22.23
C THR A 5 11.29 -9.56 22.03
N LYS A 6 10.32 -8.64 21.86
CA LYS A 6 8.97 -9.00 21.43
C LYS A 6 9.05 -9.35 19.95
N VAL A 7 9.40 -10.59 19.66
CA VAL A 7 9.32 -11.15 18.32
C VAL A 7 7.84 -11.31 17.97
N ILE A 8 7.27 -10.40 17.18
CA ILE A 8 5.89 -10.46 16.71
C ILE A 8 5.87 -11.39 15.48
N LEU A 9 5.94 -12.71 15.70
CA LEU A 9 5.84 -13.75 14.66
C LEU A 9 4.42 -14.34 14.54
N ARG A 10 3.43 -13.81 15.26
CA ARG A 10 2.04 -14.28 15.17
C ARG A 10 1.21 -13.32 14.34
N ILE A 11 0.54 -13.90 13.34
CA ILE A 11 -0.35 -13.20 12.42
C ILE A 11 -1.80 -13.42 12.85
N GLU A 12 -2.65 -12.41 12.71
CA GLU A 12 -4.10 -12.50 12.90
C GLU A 12 -4.76 -13.19 11.70
N ASN A 13 -5.82 -13.96 11.93
CA ASN A 13 -6.56 -14.56 10.81
C ASN A 13 -7.53 -13.54 10.23
N GLU A 14 -7.25 -13.08 9.02
CA GLU A 14 -8.06 -12.11 8.29
C GLU A 14 -8.52 -12.67 6.96
N ARG A 15 -9.78 -12.41 6.60
CA ARG A 15 -10.37 -12.85 5.33
C ARG A 15 -11.36 -11.83 4.83
N PHE A 16 -11.42 -11.63 3.52
CA PHE A 16 -12.41 -10.73 2.93
C PHE A 16 -12.89 -11.21 1.57
N VAL A 17 -14.08 -10.75 1.20
CA VAL A 17 -14.68 -10.92 -0.12
C VAL A 17 -15.03 -9.53 -0.64
N ALA A 18 -14.63 -9.25 -1.87
CA ALA A 18 -14.83 -7.94 -2.49
C ALA A 18 -15.10 -8.06 -3.99
N VAL A 19 -15.71 -7.02 -4.56
CA VAL A 19 -16.00 -6.90 -5.99
C VAL A 19 -15.04 -5.90 -6.62
N VAL A 20 -14.47 -6.25 -7.78
CA VAL A 20 -13.51 -5.38 -8.48
C VAL A 20 -14.24 -4.19 -9.12
N ASN A 21 -13.82 -2.98 -8.77
CA ASN A 21 -14.23 -1.76 -9.46
C ASN A 21 -13.32 -1.51 -10.66
N LYS A 22 -13.78 -1.92 -11.85
CA LYS A 22 -13.00 -1.83 -13.09
C LYS A 22 -12.69 -0.40 -13.52
N SER A 23 -13.60 0.54 -13.26
CA SER A 23 -13.45 1.94 -13.65
C SER A 23 -12.30 2.61 -12.88
N MET A 24 -12.29 2.45 -11.55
CA MET A 24 -11.23 3.00 -10.72
C MET A 24 -9.90 2.25 -10.93
N SER A 25 -9.94 0.93 -11.07
CA SER A 25 -8.73 0.12 -11.33
C SER A 25 -8.01 0.51 -12.61
N SER A 26 -8.72 1.01 -13.64
CA SER A 26 -8.11 1.53 -14.86
C SER A 26 -7.17 2.72 -14.60
N LYS A 27 -7.50 3.59 -13.64
CA LYS A 27 -6.65 4.73 -13.26
C LYS A 27 -5.36 4.25 -12.57
N PHE A 28 -5.48 3.24 -11.71
CA PHE A 28 -4.30 2.63 -11.09
C PHE A 28 -3.41 1.91 -12.10
N SER A 29 -3.99 1.32 -13.16
CA SER A 29 -3.20 0.77 -14.26
C SER A 29 -2.30 1.83 -14.91
N GLN A 30 -2.79 3.04 -15.11
CA GLN A 30 -1.99 4.14 -15.66
C GLN A 30 -0.87 4.56 -14.72
N LEU A 31 -1.13 4.62 -13.40
CA LEU A 31 -0.11 4.88 -12.39
C LEU A 31 1.01 3.82 -12.42
N LEU A 32 0.62 2.54 -12.58
CA LEU A 32 1.57 1.43 -12.70
C LEU A 32 2.42 1.52 -13.97
N ASP A 33 1.84 1.97 -15.07
CA ASP A 33 2.58 2.14 -16.33
C ASP A 33 3.66 3.23 -16.19
N SER A 34 3.39 4.30 -15.44
CA SER A 34 4.36 5.35 -15.13
C SER A 34 5.33 5.01 -13.99
N ALA A 35 5.14 3.91 -13.26
CA ALA A 35 5.95 3.58 -12.09
C ALA A 35 7.44 3.45 -12.40
N GLN A 36 7.79 2.93 -13.58
CA GLN A 36 9.19 2.79 -14.02
C GLN A 36 9.91 4.14 -14.15
N GLU A 37 9.18 5.23 -14.35
CA GLU A 37 9.73 6.59 -14.40
C GLU A 37 9.89 7.19 -13.00
N PHE A 38 9.07 6.77 -12.03
CA PHE A 38 9.08 7.29 -10.67
C PHE A 38 10.07 6.59 -9.75
N LEU A 39 10.28 5.27 -9.90
CA LEU A 39 11.21 4.53 -9.05
C LEU A 39 12.64 5.10 -9.01
N PRO A 40 13.24 5.54 -10.14
CA PRO A 40 14.57 6.15 -10.12
C PRO A 40 14.66 7.49 -9.38
N LEU A 41 13.52 8.11 -9.03
CA LEU A 41 13.47 9.36 -8.25
C LEU A 41 13.56 9.11 -6.74
N LEU A 42 13.50 7.85 -6.31
CA LEU A 42 13.63 7.48 -4.90
C LEU A 42 15.06 7.75 -4.40
N PRO A 43 15.23 8.05 -3.09
CA PRO A 43 16.50 8.56 -2.57
C PRO A 43 17.60 7.50 -2.40
N TRP A 44 17.33 6.23 -2.69
CA TRP A 44 18.32 5.14 -2.62
C TRP A 44 18.95 4.83 -3.97
N GLY A 45 20.16 4.29 -3.95
CA GLY A 45 20.88 3.90 -5.16
C GLY A 45 20.30 2.65 -5.82
N VAL A 46 20.61 2.46 -7.11
CA VAL A 46 20.13 1.33 -7.92
C VAL A 46 20.55 -0.03 -7.38
N GLU A 47 21.62 -0.09 -6.59
CA GLU A 47 22.11 -1.29 -5.91
C GLU A 47 21.17 -1.83 -4.84
N PHE A 48 20.24 -0.99 -4.39
CA PHE A 48 19.19 -1.35 -3.44
C PHE A 48 17.86 -1.66 -4.13
N GLU A 49 17.76 -1.46 -5.44
CA GLU A 49 16.56 -1.77 -6.22
C GLU A 49 16.54 -3.23 -6.66
N LYS A 50 15.35 -3.76 -6.99
CA LYS A 50 15.25 -5.10 -7.58
C LYS A 50 15.94 -5.15 -8.94
N ASP A 51 16.65 -6.26 -9.21
CA ASP A 51 17.30 -6.52 -10.50
C ASP A 51 16.30 -6.51 -11.67
N LYS A 52 15.04 -6.91 -11.42
CA LYS A 52 13.95 -6.89 -12.39
C LYS A 52 12.71 -6.25 -11.78
N PHE A 53 12.18 -5.25 -12.47
CA PHE A 53 10.87 -4.69 -12.14
C PHE A 53 9.77 -5.71 -12.45
N LEU A 54 9.12 -6.20 -11.40
CA LEU A 54 7.90 -7.00 -11.48
C LEU A 54 6.72 -6.05 -11.33
N ARG A 55 5.99 -5.81 -12.44
CA ARG A 55 4.82 -4.95 -12.43
C ARG A 55 3.78 -5.50 -11.44
N PRO A 56 3.43 -4.76 -10.37
CA PRO A 56 2.41 -5.22 -9.44
C PRO A 56 1.01 -5.00 -10.02
N ASP A 57 0.04 -5.80 -9.56
CA ASP A 57 -1.37 -5.54 -9.84
C ASP A 57 -1.89 -4.50 -8.85
N PHE A 58 -2.56 -3.45 -9.31
CA PHE A 58 -3.23 -2.49 -8.42
C PHE A 58 -4.70 -2.39 -8.77
N THR A 59 -5.55 -2.84 -7.86
CA THR A 59 -6.99 -2.93 -8.04
C THR A 59 -7.76 -2.14 -6.98
N SER A 60 -8.83 -1.49 -7.42
CA SER A 60 -9.83 -0.92 -6.53
C SER A 60 -10.91 -1.95 -6.28
N LEU A 61 -11.19 -2.25 -5.01
CA LEU A 61 -12.18 -3.22 -4.60
C LEU A 61 -13.26 -2.56 -3.73
N ASP A 62 -14.49 -2.99 -3.94
CA ASP A 62 -15.61 -2.69 -3.07
C ASP A 62 -15.86 -3.91 -2.16
N VAL A 63 -15.59 -3.73 -0.87
CA VAL A 63 -15.68 -4.79 0.14
C VAL A 63 -17.14 -5.19 0.36
N VAL A 64 -17.42 -6.50 0.26
CA VAL A 64 -18.72 -7.09 0.58
C VAL A 64 -18.75 -7.59 2.02
N SER A 65 -17.68 -8.28 2.45
CA SER A 65 -17.52 -8.77 3.82
C SER A 65 -16.05 -8.85 4.17
N PHE A 66 -15.70 -8.46 5.40
CA PHE A 66 -14.35 -8.54 5.94
C PHE A 66 -14.43 -9.12 7.36
N ALA A 67 -13.79 -10.26 7.58
CA ALA A 67 -13.63 -10.89 8.88
C ALA A 67 -12.24 -10.53 9.44
N SER A 68 -12.20 -9.47 10.24
CA SER A 68 -11.03 -8.99 10.99
C SER A 68 -11.50 -8.13 12.16
N SER A 69 -10.60 -7.79 13.07
CA SER A 69 -10.80 -6.78 14.13
C SER A 69 -10.95 -5.36 13.59
N GLY A 70 -10.51 -5.08 12.36
CA GLY A 70 -10.67 -3.78 11.70
C GLY A 70 -10.64 -3.90 10.17
N ILE A 71 -11.12 -2.88 9.47
CA ILE A 71 -11.07 -2.84 7.99
C ILE A 71 -10.03 -1.80 7.57
N PRO A 72 -8.93 -2.19 6.93
CA PRO A 72 -7.92 -1.25 6.46
C PRO A 72 -8.44 -0.43 5.26
N ALA A 73 -7.73 0.63 4.88
CA ALA A 73 -8.05 1.43 3.68
C ALA A 73 -7.47 0.82 2.39
N GLY A 74 -6.39 0.06 2.52
CA GLY A 74 -5.73 -0.67 1.45
C GLY A 74 -4.80 -1.73 2.02
N ILE A 75 -4.42 -2.68 1.17
CA ILE A 75 -3.65 -3.86 1.55
C ILE A 75 -2.69 -4.21 0.43
N ASN A 76 -1.46 -4.55 0.80
CA ASN A 76 -0.51 -5.23 -0.05
C ASN A 76 -0.39 -6.70 0.35
N ILE A 77 -0.50 -7.60 -0.61
CA ILE A 77 -0.41 -9.04 -0.36
C ILE A 77 0.27 -9.77 -1.52
N PRO A 78 0.94 -10.89 -1.23
CA PRO A 78 1.11 -11.52 0.09
C PRO A 78 2.32 -11.00 0.87
N ASN A 79 2.29 -11.13 2.21
CA ASN A 79 3.41 -10.79 3.10
C ASN A 79 4.49 -11.90 3.16
N TYR A 80 4.82 -12.50 2.01
CA TYR A 80 5.89 -13.48 1.88
C TYR A 80 6.98 -12.91 0.98
N ASP A 81 8.15 -12.61 1.53
CA ASP A 81 9.24 -11.94 0.80
C ASP A 81 9.68 -12.71 -0.44
N GLU A 82 9.78 -14.04 -0.34
CA GLU A 82 10.13 -14.90 -1.46
C GLU A 82 9.16 -14.73 -2.65
N ILE A 83 7.86 -14.57 -2.38
CA ILE A 83 6.85 -14.35 -3.42
C ILE A 83 6.95 -12.91 -3.95
N ARG A 84 7.11 -11.91 -3.07
CA ARG A 84 7.26 -10.50 -3.46
C ARG A 84 8.49 -10.26 -4.34
N GLN A 85 9.57 -10.99 -4.10
CA GLN A 85 10.82 -10.87 -4.84
C GLN A 85 10.78 -11.61 -6.18
N ASN A 86 10.19 -12.82 -6.23
CA ASN A 86 10.29 -13.70 -7.39
C ASN A 86 9.06 -13.70 -8.31
N GLU A 87 7.86 -13.54 -7.74
CA GLU A 87 6.60 -13.63 -8.48
C GLU A 87 5.90 -12.26 -8.62
N GLY A 88 5.89 -11.47 -7.54
CA GLY A 88 5.27 -10.17 -7.48
C GLY A 88 4.30 -10.04 -6.31
N PHE A 89 3.50 -8.98 -6.33
CA PHE A 89 2.54 -8.67 -5.28
C PHE A 89 1.33 -7.93 -5.84
N LYS A 90 0.30 -7.81 -5.01
CA LYS A 90 -0.96 -7.14 -5.35
C LYS A 90 -1.27 -6.04 -4.36
N ASN A 91 -1.56 -4.88 -4.94
CA ASN A 91 -2.12 -3.74 -4.26
C ASN A 91 -3.64 -3.71 -4.41
N VAL A 92 -4.27 -3.53 -3.28
CA VAL A 92 -5.72 -3.49 -3.16
C VAL A 92 -6.07 -2.20 -2.42
N SER A 93 -6.85 -1.35 -3.06
CA SER A 93 -7.48 -0.21 -2.38
C SER A 93 -8.97 -0.49 -2.14
N LEU A 94 -9.43 -0.31 -0.91
CA LEU A 94 -10.79 -0.60 -0.50
C LEU A 94 -11.64 0.68 -0.68
N GLY A 95 -12.19 0.83 -1.89
CA GLY A 95 -12.79 2.08 -2.37
C GLY A 95 -14.01 2.54 -1.58
N ASN A 96 -14.90 1.60 -1.25
CA ASN A 96 -16.07 1.89 -0.42
C ASN A 96 -15.70 2.21 1.04
N VAL A 97 -14.61 1.63 1.57
CA VAL A 97 -14.10 1.93 2.93
C VAL A 97 -13.54 3.35 3.00
N LEU A 98 -12.71 3.74 2.02
CA LEU A 98 -12.18 5.09 1.90
C LEU A 98 -13.29 6.13 1.73
N SER A 99 -14.28 5.82 0.89
CA SER A 99 -15.42 6.70 0.63
C SER A 99 -16.33 6.88 1.85
N ALA A 100 -16.43 5.86 2.72
CA ALA A 100 -17.13 5.97 4.00
C ALA A 100 -16.33 6.81 5.01
N ALA A 101 -15.00 6.63 5.04
CA ALA A 101 -14.12 7.36 5.94
C ALA A 101 -14.05 8.88 5.66
N SER A 102 -14.28 9.30 4.41
CA SER A 102 -14.23 10.70 3.99
C SER A 102 -15.50 11.51 4.27
N GLN A 103 -16.61 10.87 4.65
CA GLN A 103 -17.91 11.55 4.77
C GLN A 103 -18.09 12.37 6.05
N ASP A 104 -17.28 12.17 7.09
CA ASP A 104 -17.64 12.64 8.44
C ASP A 104 -16.49 13.18 9.29
N LYS A 105 -15.64 14.07 8.75
CA LYS A 105 -14.57 14.67 9.56
C LYS A 105 -14.34 16.15 9.28
N ARG A 106 -14.69 17.00 10.25
CA ARG A 106 -13.89 18.20 10.51
C ARG A 106 -12.49 17.72 10.87
N VAL A 107 -11.53 17.95 9.99
CA VAL A 107 -10.14 17.55 10.21
C VAL A 107 -9.57 18.47 11.29
N THR A 108 -9.26 17.90 12.45
CA THR A 108 -8.59 18.63 13.53
C THR A 108 -7.18 19.03 13.10
N PHE A 109 -6.67 20.14 13.64
CA PHE A 109 -5.33 20.66 13.36
C PHE A 109 -5.13 21.28 11.96
N LEU A 110 -6.21 21.56 11.22
CA LEU A 110 -6.19 22.34 9.99
C LEU A 110 -6.84 23.72 10.16
N THR A 111 -6.32 24.71 9.44
CA THR A 111 -6.98 26.01 9.32
C THR A 111 -8.29 25.89 8.56
N THR A 112 -9.21 26.84 8.74
CA THR A 112 -10.48 26.85 8.00
C THR A 112 -10.25 26.94 6.48
N GLU A 113 -9.19 27.62 6.05
CA GLU A 113 -8.85 27.82 4.64
C GLU A 113 -8.34 26.52 3.99
N ASP A 114 -7.51 25.77 4.73
CA ASP A 114 -7.05 24.44 4.31
C ASP A 114 -8.17 23.40 4.34
N GLN A 115 -9.10 23.50 5.30
CA GLN A 115 -10.25 22.59 5.38
C GLN A 115 -11.16 22.66 4.14
N VAL A 116 -11.32 23.84 3.54
CA VAL A 116 -12.09 24.02 2.29
C VAL A 116 -11.29 23.52 1.09
N SER A 117 -9.97 23.74 1.07
CA SER A 117 -9.11 23.36 -0.06
C SER A 117 -8.80 21.86 -0.13
N LEU A 118 -8.81 21.16 1.02
CA LEU A 118 -8.54 19.73 1.15
C LEU A 118 -9.77 18.84 0.92
N GLU A 119 -10.89 19.40 0.43
CA GLU A 119 -12.14 18.69 0.16
C GLU A 119 -11.84 17.35 -0.53
N ILE A 120 -12.11 16.25 0.20
CA ILE A 120 -12.24 14.81 -0.14
C ILE A 120 -11.32 14.23 -1.23
N VAL A 121 -11.21 14.88 -2.38
CA VAL A 121 -10.39 14.51 -3.54
C VAL A 121 -8.90 14.38 -3.18
N TYR A 122 -8.29 15.39 -2.56
CA TYR A 122 -6.85 15.31 -2.22
C TYR A 122 -6.57 14.25 -1.15
N PHE A 123 -7.49 14.08 -0.20
CA PHE A 123 -7.39 13.04 0.82
C PHE A 123 -7.38 11.65 0.19
N VAL A 124 -8.39 11.31 -0.62
CA VAL A 124 -8.50 9.98 -1.23
C VAL A 124 -7.32 9.70 -2.17
N VAL A 125 -6.88 10.70 -2.94
CA VAL A 125 -5.71 10.57 -3.82
C VAL A 125 -4.43 10.32 -3.01
N ALA A 126 -4.19 11.08 -1.93
CA ALA A 126 -3.03 10.90 -1.07
C ALA A 126 -2.99 9.49 -0.45
N TYR A 127 -4.15 8.96 -0.02
CA TYR A 127 -4.23 7.58 0.49
C TYR A 127 -3.92 6.54 -0.58
N HIS A 128 -4.36 6.72 -1.82
CA HIS A 128 -4.02 5.79 -2.90
C HIS A 128 -2.52 5.79 -3.22
N ILE A 129 -1.90 6.97 -3.17
CA ILE A 129 -0.45 7.13 -3.33
C ILE A 129 0.27 6.45 -2.16
N ASP A 130 -0.17 6.69 -0.93
CA ASP A 130 0.40 6.07 0.28
C ASP A 130 0.30 4.54 0.24
N ILE A 131 -0.87 3.99 -0.06
CA ILE A 131 -1.07 2.53 -0.23
C ILE A 131 -0.13 1.96 -1.30
N TYR A 132 0.14 2.71 -2.37
CA TYR A 132 1.03 2.27 -3.43
C TYR A 132 2.51 2.29 -3.04
N PHE A 133 2.95 3.36 -2.36
CA PHE A 133 4.35 3.56 -2.01
C PHE A 133 4.77 2.88 -0.72
N ASN A 134 3.83 2.61 0.20
CA ASN A 134 4.09 1.91 1.45
C ASN A 134 4.74 0.53 1.24
N ASP A 135 4.56 -0.09 0.08
CA ASP A 135 5.21 -1.34 -0.30
C ASP A 135 6.70 -1.24 -0.59
N TYR A 136 7.14 -0.04 -0.98
CA TYR A 136 8.53 0.25 -1.30
C TYR A 136 9.27 0.81 -0.08
N ASP A 137 8.55 1.18 0.98
CA ASP A 137 9.08 1.76 2.22
C ASP A 137 9.30 0.71 3.34
N GLU A 138 8.70 -0.48 3.21
CA GLU A 138 9.13 -1.61 4.06
C GLU A 138 10.60 -1.93 3.75
N PRO A 139 11.46 -2.15 4.77
CA PRO A 139 12.86 -2.44 4.57
C PRO A 139 13.01 -3.82 3.91
N MET A 140 12.89 -3.83 2.58
CA MET A 140 13.50 -4.80 1.67
C MET A 140 15.03 -4.78 1.79
N MET A 141 15.57 -3.86 2.58
CA MET A 141 16.97 -3.69 2.90
C MET A 141 17.25 -4.37 4.23
N PHE A 142 17.97 -5.50 4.20
CA PHE A 142 19.05 -5.90 5.13
C PHE A 142 19.31 -7.41 5.10
N GLU A 143 18.96 -8.14 4.05
CA GLU A 143 19.80 -9.27 3.66
C GLU A 143 20.92 -8.75 2.77
N ARG A 144 22.10 -8.50 3.36
CA ARG A 144 23.34 -8.43 2.58
C ARG A 144 23.34 -9.66 1.69
N LYS A 145 23.45 -9.51 0.35
CA LYS A 145 23.83 -10.62 -0.52
C LYS A 145 25.07 -11.26 0.14
N GLN A 146 24.91 -12.42 0.76
CA GLN A 146 26.03 -13.17 1.31
C GLN A 146 26.98 -13.39 0.12
N PRO A 147 28.28 -13.10 0.25
CA PRO A 147 29.21 -13.38 -0.83
C PRO A 147 29.09 -14.85 -1.19
N GLN A 148 28.82 -15.13 -2.47
CA GLN A 148 28.92 -16.47 -3.01
C GLN A 148 30.41 -16.84 -3.01
N ASP A 149 30.83 -17.60 -2.00
CA ASP A 149 32.07 -18.36 -2.01
C ASP A 149 31.95 -19.59 -2.92
#